data_AF-A0A1G0LUH3-F1
#
_entry.id   AF-A0A1G0LUH3-F1
#
_cell.length_a   1.000
_cell.length_b   1.000
_cell.length_c   1.000
_cell.angle_alpha   90.00
_cell.angle_beta   90.00
_cell.angle_gamma   90.00
#
_symmetry.space_group_name_H-M   'P 1'
#
loop_
_entity.id
_entity.type
_entity.pdbx_description
1 polymer ?
#
loop_
_entity_poly.entity_id
_entity_poly.type
_entity_poly.pdbx_seq_one_letter_code
_entity_poly.pdbx_strand_id
1 'polypeptide(L)'
;MFRAKLEAVARAAGWRVTRQAPAQLAVVELDAPAAVARVRELVHHGLPVIAFGSHVNAAALRAAREAGAEAVPNSRLEAVVRARLTST
;
A
#
# COMPACT_ATOMS: atom_id res chain seq x y z
N MET A 1 -0.58 0.46 -15.88
CA MET A 1 0.04 -0.89 -15.90
C MET A 1 0.30 -1.46 -14.50
N PHE A 2 0.98 -0.72 -13.62
CA PHE A 2 1.39 -1.23 -12.31
C PHE A 2 0.23 -1.73 -11.42
N ARG A 3 -0.88 -0.98 -11.38
CA ARG A 3 -2.12 -1.42 -10.71
C ARG A 3 -2.67 -2.76 -11.22
N ALA A 4 -2.73 -2.95 -12.54
CA ALA A 4 -3.25 -4.17 -13.14
C ALA A 4 -2.40 -5.39 -12.74
N LYS A 5 -1.08 -5.19 -12.62
CA LYS A 5 -0.15 -6.21 -12.12
C LYS A 5 -0.47 -6.61 -10.68
N LEU A 6 -0.62 -5.63 -9.78
CA LEU A 6 -0.98 -5.89 -8.38
C LEU A 6 -2.33 -6.56 -8.24
N GLU A 7 -3.30 -6.17 -9.08
CA GLU A 7 -4.61 -6.80 -9.10
C GLU A 7 -4.54 -8.26 -9.54
N ALA A 8 -3.72 -8.58 -10.55
CA ALA A 8 -3.47 -9.96 -10.95
C ALA A 8 -2.80 -10.78 -9.82
N VAL A 9 -1.83 -10.20 -9.12
CA VAL A 9 -1.21 -10.82 -7.94
C VAL A 9 -2.23 -11.11 -6.85
N ALA A 10 -3.07 -10.14 -6.51
CA ALA A 10 -4.09 -10.29 -5.49
C ALA A 10 -5.10 -11.38 -5.85
N ARG A 11 -5.62 -11.35 -7.08
CA ARG A 11 -6.56 -12.36 -7.58
C ARG A 11 -5.95 -13.76 -7.58
N ALA A 12 -4.68 -13.90 -7.99
CA ALA A 12 -3.97 -15.19 -7.97
C ALA A 12 -3.79 -15.75 -6.55
N ALA A 13 -3.74 -14.87 -5.54
CA ALA A 13 -3.69 -15.26 -4.13
C ALA A 13 -5.09 -15.47 -3.50
N GLY A 14 -6.18 -15.40 -4.28
CA GLY A 14 -7.55 -15.54 -3.77
C GLY A 14 -8.17 -14.27 -3.17
N TRP A 15 -7.48 -13.13 -3.30
CA TRP A 15 -7.94 -11.85 -2.76
C TRP A 15 -8.76 -11.05 -3.77
N ARG A 16 -9.77 -10.33 -3.27
CA ARG A 16 -10.55 -9.37 -4.06
C ARG A 16 -9.98 -7.96 -3.91
N VAL A 17 -9.79 -7.27 -5.04
CA VAL A 17 -9.42 -5.85 -5.04
C VAL A 17 -10.68 -4.98 -5.08
N THR A 18 -10.74 -3.99 -4.18
CA THR A 18 -11.82 -3.00 -4.09
C THR A 18 -11.25 -1.62 -3.84
N ARG A 19 -11.99 -0.58 -4.25
CA ARG A 19 -11.71 0.82 -3.88
C ARG A 19 -12.53 1.28 -2.66
N GLN A 20 -13.49 0.45 -2.24
CA GLN A 20 -14.42 0.76 -1.17
C GLN A 20 -14.03 0.00 0.09
N ALA A 21 -14.31 0.59 1.25
CA ALA A 21 -14.32 -0.13 2.52
C ALA A 21 -15.54 -1.07 2.60
N PRO A 22 -15.48 -2.13 3.43
CA PRO A 22 -14.35 -2.57 4.23
C PRO A 22 -13.26 -3.28 3.39
N ALA A 23 -12.00 -3.14 3.82
CA ALA A 23 -10.85 -3.85 3.28
C ALA A 23 -10.01 -4.40 4.45
N GLN A 24 -9.17 -5.39 4.18
CA GLN A 24 -8.27 -5.99 5.18
C GLN A 24 -6.82 -5.46 5.04
N LEU A 25 -6.50 -4.87 3.89
CA LEU A 25 -5.19 -4.30 3.56
C LEU A 25 -5.41 -3.15 2.57
N ALA A 26 -4.77 -2.00 2.82
CA ALA A 26 -4.74 -0.89 1.86
C ALA A 26 -3.37 -0.75 1.21
N VAL A 27 -3.36 -0.48 -0.10
CA VAL A 27 -2.16 -0.15 -0.87
C VAL A 27 -2.30 1.29 -1.37
N VAL A 28 -1.40 2.19 -0.94
CA VAL A 28 -1.54 3.64 -1.17
C VAL A 28 -0.31 4.18 -1.88
N GLU A 29 -0.53 4.85 -3.02
CA GLU A 29 0.52 5.54 -3.78
C GLU A 29 0.79 6.92 -3.20
N LEU A 30 2.06 7.26 -2.96
CA LEU A 30 2.51 8.46 -2.28
C LEU A 30 2.70 9.68 -3.19
N ASP A 31 2.59 9.51 -4.51
CA ASP A 31 2.77 10.61 -5.47
C ASP A 31 1.55 11.56 -5.50
N ALA A 32 0.47 11.25 -4.76
CA ALA A 32 -0.68 12.13 -4.62
C ALA A 32 -0.54 13.10 -3.41
N PRO A 33 -0.94 14.39 -3.55
CA PRO A 33 -0.78 15.41 -2.50
C PRO A 33 -1.42 15.07 -1.14
N ALA A 34 -2.46 14.24 -1.12
CA ALA A 34 -3.18 13.84 0.10
C ALA A 34 -2.83 12.42 0.58
N ALA A 35 -1.86 11.74 -0.05
CA ALA A 35 -1.57 10.34 0.22
C ALA A 35 -1.17 10.09 1.68
N VAL A 36 -0.31 10.94 2.26
CA VAL A 36 0.14 10.80 3.65
C VAL A 36 -1.01 11.01 4.64
N ALA A 37 -1.89 11.97 4.38
CA ALA A 37 -3.09 12.17 5.20
C ALA A 37 -4.00 10.93 5.16
N ARG A 38 -4.20 10.37 3.96
CA ARG A 38 -4.97 9.14 3.78
C ARG A 38 -4.33 7.93 4.48
N VAL A 39 -3.00 7.81 4.44
CA VAL A 39 -2.26 6.78 5.18
C VAL A 39 -2.56 6.88 6.68
N ARG A 40 -2.44 8.08 7.25
CA ARG A 40 -2.71 8.31 8.69
C ARG A 40 -4.13 7.92 9.08
N GLU A 41 -5.11 8.31 8.29
CA GLU A 41 -6.52 7.98 8.53
C GLU A 41 -6.74 6.45 8.56
N LEU A 42 -6.22 5.73 7.56
CA LEU A 42 -6.38 4.28 7.46
C LEU A 42 -5.70 3.55 8.61
N VAL A 43 -4.48 3.96 8.98
CA VAL A 43 -3.77 3.40 10.13
C VAL A 43 -4.52 3.69 11.43
N HIS A 44 -5.05 4.90 11.60
CA HIS A 44 -5.85 5.27 12.77
C HIS A 44 -7.10 4.38 12.93
N HIS A 45 -7.72 3.97 11.82
CA HIS A 45 -8.82 3.01 11.81
C HIS A 45 -8.39 1.54 11.97
N GLY A 46 -7.11 1.27 12.24
CA GLY A 46 -6.57 -0.07 12.45
C GLY A 46 -6.37 -0.89 11.17
N LEU A 47 -6.46 -0.27 9.99
CA LEU A 47 -6.23 -0.96 8.72
C LEU A 47 -4.72 -1.04 8.43
N PRO A 48 -4.17 -2.23 8.18
CA PRO A 48 -2.80 -2.35 7.67
C PRO A 48 -2.63 -1.61 6.34
N VAL A 49 -1.57 -0.81 6.22
CA VAL A 49 -1.29 -0.01 5.02
C VAL A 49 0.10 -0.32 4.47
N ILE A 50 0.18 -0.62 3.17
CA ILE A 50 1.42 -0.59 2.40
C ILE A 50 1.43 0.69 1.57
N ALA A 51 2.35 1.60 1.89
CA ALA A 51 2.55 2.83 1.13
C ALA A 51 3.68 2.64 0.12
N PHE A 52 3.53 3.17 -1.10
CA PHE A 52 4.55 3.07 -2.12
C PHE A 52 4.72 4.36 -2.91
N GLY A 53 5.93 4.62 -3.38
CA GLY A 53 6.22 5.79 -4.20
C GLY A 53 7.59 5.70 -4.83
N SER A 54 7.91 6.69 -5.65
CA SER A 54 9.24 6.78 -6.25
C SER A 54 10.33 6.84 -5.17
N HIS A 55 11.43 6.12 -5.38
CA HIS A 55 12.56 6.07 -4.44
C HIS A 55 13.23 7.45 -4.26
N VAL A 56 13.05 8.37 -5.21
CA VAL A 56 13.49 9.76 -5.10
C VAL A 56 12.62 10.59 -4.14
N ASN A 57 11.45 10.09 -3.73
CA ASN A 57 10.57 10.73 -2.75
C ASN A 57 10.79 10.14 -1.34
N ALA A 58 12.04 10.21 -0.87
CA ALA A 58 12.44 9.68 0.44
C ALA A 58 11.69 10.35 1.60
N ALA A 59 11.34 11.63 1.46
CA ALA A 59 10.56 12.39 2.45
C ALA A 59 9.15 11.82 2.62
N ALA A 60 8.42 11.55 1.52
CA ALA A 60 7.09 10.95 1.61
C ALA A 60 7.13 9.52 2.18
N LEU A 61 8.12 8.71 1.77
CA LEU A 61 8.30 7.37 2.32
C LEU A 61 8.56 7.41 3.83
N ARG A 62 9.38 8.36 4.30
CA ARG A 62 9.62 8.56 5.73
C ARG A 62 8.34 8.98 6.45
N ALA A 63 7.62 9.97 5.93
CA ALA A 63 6.37 10.44 6.53
C ALA A 63 5.29 9.33 6.61
N ALA A 64 5.23 8.45 5.62
CA ALA A 64 4.34 7.28 5.65
C ALA A 64 4.73 6.25 6.71
N ARG A 65 6.04 6.02 6.93
CA ARG A 65 6.51 5.14 8.02
C ARG A 65 6.22 5.73 9.40
N GLU A 66 6.46 7.02 9.57
CA GLU A 66 6.14 7.74 10.81
C GLU A 66 4.63 7.72 11.10
N ALA A 67 3.81 7.64 10.06
CA ALA A 67 2.36 7.44 10.16
C ALA A 67 1.92 6.00 10.44
N GLY A 68 2.85 5.04 10.55
CA GLY A 68 2.57 3.64 10.87
C GLY A 68 2.34 2.70 9.68
N ALA A 69 2.55 3.16 8.44
CA ALA A 69 2.49 2.30 7.26
C ALA A 69 3.80 1.56 6.99
N GLU A 70 3.69 0.42 6.30
CA GLU A 70 4.82 -0.21 5.63
C GLU A 70 5.13 0.56 4.33
N ALA A 71 6.10 1.48 4.37
CA ALA A 71 6.45 2.28 3.18
C ALA A 71 7.61 1.67 2.38
N VAL A 72 7.42 1.48 1.07
CA VAL A 72 8.38 0.80 0.19
C VAL A 72 8.56 1.49 -1.17
N PRO A 73 9.72 1.39 -1.82
CA PRO A 73 9.87 1.84 -3.21
C PRO A 73 8.96 1.05 -4.17
N ASN A 74 8.58 1.66 -5.30
CA ASN A 74 7.77 1.01 -6.35
C ASN A 74 8.30 -0.37 -6.76
N SER A 75 9.61 -0.53 -6.87
CA SER A 75 10.27 -1.79 -7.27
C SER A 75 10.09 -2.93 -6.27
N ARG A 76 9.85 -2.64 -4.99
CA ARG A 76 9.65 -3.66 -3.94
C ARG A 76 8.19 -3.97 -3.65
N LEU A 77 7.26 -3.10 -4.04
CA LEU A 77 5.87 -3.23 -3.63
C LEU A 77 5.25 -4.57 -4.03
N GLU A 78 5.51 -5.09 -5.24
CA GLU A 78 4.95 -6.38 -5.63
C GLU A 78 5.39 -7.52 -4.71
N ALA A 79 6.69 -7.58 -4.39
CA ALA A 79 7.23 -8.63 -3.52
C ALA A 79 6.61 -8.55 -2.12
N VAL A 80 6.42 -7.34 -1.60
CA VAL A 80 5.81 -7.09 -0.29
C VAL A 80 4.33 -7.48 -0.30
N VAL A 81 3.58 -7.09 -1.33
CA VAL A 81 2.17 -7.48 -1.49
C VAL A 81 2.06 -9.00 -1.55
N ARG A 82 2.89 -9.68 -2.35
CA ARG A 82 2.89 -11.15 -2.41
C ARG A 82 3.11 -11.77 -1.02
N ALA A 83 4.15 -11.34 -0.31
CA ALA A 83 4.46 -11.86 1.02
C ALA A 83 3.31 -11.63 2.01
N ARG A 84 2.64 -10.47 1.96
CA ARG A 84 1.49 -10.14 2.82
C ARG A 84 0.28 -11.01 2.52
N LEU A 85 -0.03 -11.22 1.24
CA LEU A 85 -1.21 -11.97 0.82
C LEU A 85 -1.08 -13.49 1.02
N THR A 86 0.14 -14.02 1.13
CA THR A 86 0.41 -15.44 1.41
C THR A 86 0.59 -15.77 2.89
N SER A 87 0.79 -14.75 3.74
CA SER A 87 1.05 -14.93 5.18
C SER A 87 -0.20 -14.74 6.05
N THR A 88 -1.39 -14.74 5.45
CA THR A 88 -2.69 -14.61 6.12
C THR A 88 -3.41 -15.95 6.03
#